data_AF-A0A820DM44-F1
#
_entry.id   AF-A0A820DM44-F1
#
_cell.length_a   1.000
_cell.length_b   1.000
_cell.length_c   1.000
_cell.angle_alpha   90.00
_cell.angle_beta   90.00
_cell.angle_gamma   90.00
#
_symmetry.space_group_name_H-M   'P 1'
#
loop_
_entity.id
_entity.type
_entity.pdbx_description
1 polymer ?
#
loop_
_entity_poly.entity_id
_entity_poly.type
_entity_poly.pdbx_seq_one_letter_code
_entity_poly.pdbx_strand_id
1 'polypeptide(L)'
;MIDFIRSLINLKIPLNTFAEISRWSLLQNLDLFEWRIPSIWCEINEQTIRLIDHSSSDVQSRLTDLLALSISCDVKLFNGNAKRYPNVNQLIDNLCERLQQAIEIYEKTPLMNILNENVEINLDAREALNFIESVIEIYTQIFFKCRQPIKDGIIRLFPYLCEIESVAGNSTLKKDLTIS
;
A
#
# COMPACT_ATOMS: atom_id res chain seq x y z
N MET A 1 -0.52 -26.78 5.86
CA MET A 1 -1.28 -25.51 5.75
C MET A 1 -0.34 -24.31 5.77
N ILE A 2 0.44 -24.09 6.82
CA ILE A 2 1.41 -22.97 6.90
C ILE A 2 2.41 -22.98 5.73
N ASP A 3 3.02 -24.13 5.44
CA ASP A 3 3.99 -24.24 4.34
C ASP A 3 3.36 -23.97 2.96
N PHE A 4 2.08 -24.29 2.79
CA PHE A 4 1.34 -23.95 1.58
C PHE A 4 1.14 -22.43 1.47
N ILE A 5 0.75 -21.75 2.55
CA ILE A 5 0.62 -20.28 2.56
C ILE A 5 1.97 -19.63 2.26
N ARG A 6 3.07 -20.11 2.85
CA ARG A 6 4.42 -19.63 2.55
C ARG A 6 4.82 -19.87 1.10
N SER A 7 4.40 -20.98 0.52
CA SER A 7 4.62 -21.27 -0.90
C SER A 7 3.89 -20.27 -1.78
N LEU A 8 2.67 -19.84 -1.40
CA LEU A 8 1.94 -18.79 -2.11
C LEU A 8 2.64 -17.44 -2.00
N ILE A 9 3.08 -17.03 -0.80
CA ILE A 9 3.79 -15.76 -0.58
C ILE A 9 5.04 -15.65 -1.48
N ASN A 10 5.81 -16.74 -1.55
CA ASN A 10 7.09 -16.77 -2.28
C ASN A 10 6.95 -17.20 -3.75
N LEU A 11 5.73 -17.41 -4.24
CA LEU A 11 5.50 -17.88 -5.59
C LEU A 11 5.95 -16.82 -6.60
N LYS A 12 6.91 -17.18 -7.47
CA LYS A 12 7.38 -16.30 -8.54
C LYS A 12 6.45 -16.42 -9.73
N ILE A 13 5.55 -15.46 -9.88
CA ILE A 13 4.63 -15.34 -11.02
C ILE A 13 5.08 -14.15 -11.86
N PRO A 14 5.05 -14.21 -13.20
CA PRO A 14 5.22 -13.03 -14.04
C PRO A 14 4.23 -11.93 -13.65
N LEU A 15 4.73 -10.70 -13.58
CA LEU A 15 3.96 -9.51 -13.22
C LEU A 15 2.79 -9.30 -14.19
N ASN A 16 1.64 -8.82 -13.68
CA ASN A 16 0.42 -8.52 -14.44
C ASN A 16 -0.34 -9.74 -15.00
N THR A 17 -0.16 -10.93 -14.43
CA THR A 17 -0.95 -12.10 -14.83
C THR A 17 -2.20 -12.26 -13.95
N PHE A 18 -3.26 -12.85 -14.50
CA PHE A 18 -4.43 -13.25 -13.71
C PHE A 18 -4.06 -14.15 -12.51
N ALA A 19 -2.98 -14.94 -12.65
CA ALA A 19 -2.44 -15.78 -11.58
C ALA A 19 -1.89 -14.94 -10.41
N GLU A 20 -1.31 -13.78 -10.68
CA GLU A 20 -0.84 -12.86 -9.63
C GLU A 20 -2.00 -12.25 -8.84
N ILE A 21 -3.03 -11.77 -9.53
CA ILE A 21 -4.26 -11.27 -8.89
C ILE A 21 -4.87 -12.37 -8.03
N SER A 22 -5.01 -13.58 -8.58
CA SER A 22 -5.57 -14.73 -7.87
C SER A 22 -4.77 -15.11 -6.63
N ARG A 23 -3.43 -15.05 -6.70
CA ARG A 23 -2.55 -15.31 -5.56
C ARG A 23 -2.83 -14.32 -4.42
N TRP A 24 -2.86 -13.02 -4.71
CA TRP A 24 -3.09 -12.01 -3.69
C TRP A 24 -4.51 -12.09 -3.12
N SER A 25 -5.52 -12.32 -3.96
CA SER A 25 -6.89 -12.57 -3.52
C SER A 25 -7.02 -13.80 -2.61
N LEU A 26 -6.29 -14.88 -2.88
CA LEU A 26 -6.28 -16.04 -1.99
C LEU A 26 -5.71 -15.70 -0.61
N LEU A 27 -4.62 -14.92 -0.57
CA LEU A 27 -4.00 -14.49 0.68
C LEU A 27 -4.90 -13.53 1.50
N GLN A 28 -5.84 -12.82 0.88
CA GLN A 28 -6.79 -11.96 1.62
C GLN A 28 -7.70 -12.76 2.56
N ASN A 29 -7.99 -14.03 2.25
CA ASN A 29 -8.77 -14.93 3.13
C ASN A 29 -8.04 -15.30 4.44
N LEU A 30 -6.79 -14.83 4.62
CA LEU A 30 -6.10 -14.92 5.90
C LEU A 30 -6.67 -13.96 6.95
N ASP A 31 -7.55 -13.04 6.57
CA ASP A 31 -8.34 -12.22 7.49
C ASP A 31 -9.06 -13.05 8.56
N LEU A 32 -9.55 -14.25 8.22
CA LEU A 32 -10.20 -15.19 9.14
C LEU A 32 -9.29 -15.67 10.28
N PHE A 33 -7.97 -15.60 10.08
CA PHE A 33 -6.98 -15.99 11.09
C PHE A 33 -6.48 -14.79 11.92
N GLU A 34 -6.80 -13.55 11.51
CA GLU A 34 -6.45 -12.29 12.18
C GLU A 34 -5.03 -12.32 12.81
N TRP A 35 -4.94 -12.07 14.11
CA TRP A 35 -3.71 -11.99 14.90
C TRP A 35 -3.05 -13.34 15.22
N ARG A 36 -3.63 -14.47 14.78
CA ARG A 36 -3.17 -15.81 15.19
C ARG A 36 -1.93 -16.30 14.44
N ILE A 37 -1.61 -15.68 13.29
CA ILE A 37 -0.48 -16.05 12.43
C ILE A 37 0.47 -14.87 12.16
N PRO A 38 1.01 -14.23 13.22
CA PRO A 38 1.75 -12.97 13.08
C PRO A 38 2.98 -13.07 12.17
N SER A 39 3.70 -14.19 12.19
CA SER A 39 4.87 -14.38 11.31
C SER A 39 4.51 -14.38 9.82
N ILE A 40 3.32 -14.89 9.48
CA ILE A 40 2.83 -14.90 8.09
C ILE A 40 2.46 -13.49 7.64
N TRP A 41 1.84 -12.70 8.52
CA TRP A 41 1.60 -11.28 8.23
C TRP A 41 2.89 -10.47 8.06
N CYS A 42 3.95 -10.78 8.81
CA CYS A 42 5.27 -10.17 8.55
C CYS A 42 5.77 -10.50 7.13
N GLU A 43 5.76 -11.78 6.75
CA GLU A 43 6.20 -12.23 5.42
C GLU A 43 5.36 -11.59 4.30
N ILE A 44 4.03 -11.47 4.49
CA ILE A 44 3.13 -10.77 3.56
C ILE A 44 3.52 -9.30 3.45
N ASN A 45 3.65 -8.58 4.57
CA ASN A 45 3.96 -7.15 4.57
C ASN A 45 5.29 -6.84 3.88
N GLU A 46 6.32 -7.67 4.10
CA GLU A 46 7.62 -7.50 3.46
C GLU A 46 7.56 -7.65 1.93
N GLN A 47 6.68 -8.52 1.42
CA GLN A 47 6.49 -8.72 -0.01
C GLN A 47 5.58 -7.64 -0.61
N THR A 48 4.44 -7.35 0.04
CA THR A 48 3.45 -6.42 -0.49
C THR A 48 4.00 -5.00 -0.54
N ILE A 49 4.69 -4.54 0.50
CA ILE A 49 5.24 -3.17 0.54
C ILE A 49 6.13 -2.88 -0.67
N ARG A 50 6.91 -3.85 -1.14
CA ARG A 50 7.83 -3.71 -2.28
C ARG A 50 7.13 -3.65 -3.64
N LEU A 51 5.84 -3.97 -3.68
CA LEU A 51 5.07 -4.12 -4.90
C LEU A 51 3.88 -3.16 -4.95
N ILE A 52 3.66 -2.29 -3.96
CA ILE A 52 2.42 -1.48 -3.95
C ILE A 52 2.35 -0.47 -5.10
N ASP A 53 3.49 -0.05 -5.62
CA ASP A 53 3.66 0.82 -6.80
C ASP A 53 3.43 0.10 -8.15
N HIS A 54 2.89 -1.12 -8.13
CA HIS A 54 2.64 -1.95 -9.31
C HIS A 54 1.82 -1.24 -10.39
N SER A 55 2.19 -1.44 -11.65
CA SER A 55 1.56 -0.77 -12.80
C SER A 55 0.13 -1.22 -13.11
N SER A 56 -0.26 -2.43 -12.68
CA SER A 56 -1.63 -2.92 -12.81
C SER A 56 -2.45 -2.55 -11.58
N SER A 57 -3.52 -1.79 -11.82
CA SER A 57 -4.51 -1.38 -10.82
C SER A 57 -5.18 -2.56 -10.11
N ASP A 58 -5.44 -3.67 -10.81
CA ASP A 58 -6.03 -4.87 -10.21
C ASP A 58 -5.10 -5.51 -9.18
N VAL A 59 -3.81 -5.65 -9.51
CA VAL A 59 -2.81 -6.19 -8.59
C VAL A 59 -2.61 -5.24 -7.42
N GLN A 60 -2.47 -3.94 -7.71
CA GLN A 60 -2.33 -2.88 -6.72
C GLN A 60 -3.48 -2.89 -5.72
N SER A 61 -4.73 -2.95 -6.18
CA SER A 61 -5.92 -3.05 -5.32
C SER A 61 -5.85 -4.24 -4.34
N ARG A 62 -5.34 -5.39 -4.77
CA ARG A 62 -5.20 -6.55 -3.87
C ARG A 62 -4.08 -6.37 -2.84
N LEU A 63 -2.99 -5.72 -3.24
CA LEU A 63 -1.86 -5.43 -2.36
C LEU A 63 -2.23 -4.38 -1.29
N THR A 64 -2.95 -3.32 -1.67
CA THR A 64 -3.42 -2.28 -0.74
C THR A 64 -4.40 -2.86 0.28
N ASP A 65 -5.36 -3.67 -0.17
CA ASP A 65 -6.27 -4.42 0.70
C ASP A 65 -5.53 -5.29 1.71
N LEU A 66 -4.50 -6.04 1.28
CA LEU A 66 -3.72 -6.92 2.16
C LEU A 66 -2.97 -6.13 3.24
N LEU A 67 -2.36 -5.00 2.87
CA LEU A 67 -1.68 -4.13 3.83
C LEU A 67 -2.66 -3.49 4.82
N ALA A 68 -3.81 -3.00 4.33
CA ALA A 68 -4.85 -2.47 5.19
C ALA A 68 -5.38 -3.51 6.19
N LEU A 69 -5.58 -4.76 5.73
CA LEU A 69 -5.96 -5.89 6.59
C LEU A 69 -4.88 -6.19 7.64
N SER A 70 -3.61 -6.22 7.26
CA SER A 70 -2.52 -6.54 8.19
C SER A 70 -2.37 -5.47 9.30
N ILE A 71 -2.54 -4.20 8.93
CA ILE A 71 -2.54 -3.06 9.86
C ILE A 71 -3.72 -3.13 10.82
N SER A 72 -4.89 -3.53 10.31
CA SER A 72 -6.14 -3.67 11.08
C SER A 72 -6.09 -4.86 12.05
N CYS A 73 -5.35 -5.92 11.71
CA CYS A 73 -5.21 -7.13 12.52
C CYS A 73 -4.20 -7.00 13.68
N ASP A 74 -3.38 -5.93 13.72
CA ASP A 74 -2.48 -5.64 14.86
C ASP A 74 -3.29 -5.13 16.06
N VAL A 75 -3.88 -6.04 16.84
CA VAL A 75 -4.61 -5.65 18.04
C VAL A 75 -3.63 -5.54 19.21
N LYS A 76 -3.52 -4.35 19.83
CA LYS A 76 -2.90 -4.21 21.15
C LYS A 76 -3.75 -4.96 22.18
N LEU A 77 -3.51 -6.26 22.33
CA LEU A 77 -4.14 -7.05 23.38
C LEU A 77 -3.56 -6.58 24.72
N PHE A 78 -4.42 -6.20 25.67
CA PHE A 78 -4.10 -5.65 26.99
C PHE A 78 -3.20 -6.53 27.88
N ASN A 79 -2.84 -7.74 27.44
CA ASN A 79 -2.00 -8.68 28.18
C ASN A 79 -0.71 -8.95 27.40
N GLY A 80 0.41 -8.42 27.90
CA GLY A 80 1.72 -8.26 27.24
C GLY A 80 2.51 -9.50 26.82
N ASN A 81 1.85 -10.58 26.40
CA ASN A 81 2.48 -11.79 25.84
C ASN A 81 2.19 -11.96 24.34
N ALA A 82 1.92 -10.87 23.61
CA ALA A 82 1.72 -10.94 22.17
C ALA A 82 3.02 -11.36 21.48
N LYS A 83 3.05 -12.59 20.94
CA LYS A 83 4.05 -13.03 19.95
C LYS A 83 4.15 -11.92 18.89
N ARG A 84 5.38 -11.49 18.57
CA ARG A 84 5.72 -10.36 17.68
C ARG A 84 4.79 -10.30 16.47
N TYR A 85 3.69 -9.57 16.61
CA TYR A 85 2.91 -9.10 15.51
C TYR A 85 3.81 -8.13 14.71
N PRO A 86 3.72 -8.06 13.36
CA PRO A 86 4.52 -7.12 12.60
C PRO A 86 4.45 -5.74 13.24
N ASN A 87 5.61 -5.08 13.36
CA ASN A 87 5.68 -3.75 13.93
C ASN A 87 4.98 -2.79 12.96
N VAL A 88 3.66 -2.65 13.11
CA VAL A 88 2.83 -1.81 12.24
C VAL A 88 3.33 -0.37 12.23
N ASN A 89 3.91 0.10 13.33
CA ASN A 89 4.55 1.41 13.35
C ASN A 89 5.73 1.48 12.37
N GLN A 90 6.58 0.44 12.31
CA GLN A 90 7.68 0.37 11.36
C GLN A 90 7.19 0.27 9.90
N LEU A 91 6.10 -0.48 9.65
CA LEU A 91 5.46 -0.50 8.33
C LEU A 91 4.97 0.90 7.95
N ILE A 92 4.33 1.61 8.88
CA ILE A 92 3.85 2.97 8.66
C ILE A 92 5.02 3.94 8.48
N ASP A 93 6.11 3.79 9.23
CA ASP A 93 7.31 4.62 9.09
C ASP A 93 7.89 4.48 7.67
N ASN A 94 7.94 3.24 7.15
CA ASN A 94 8.36 2.97 5.78
C ASN A 94 7.41 3.60 4.75
N LEU A 95 6.09 3.51 4.96
CA LEU A 95 5.10 4.16 4.12
C LEU A 95 5.29 5.69 4.11
N CYS A 96 5.47 6.32 5.27
CA CYS A 96 5.73 7.75 5.38
C CYS A 96 7.02 8.17 4.63
N GLU A 97 8.12 7.44 4.84
CA GLU A 97 9.41 7.75 4.20
C GLU A 97 9.32 7.67 2.67
N ARG A 98 8.74 6.59 2.15
CA ARG A 98 8.54 6.42 0.70
C ARG A 98 7.51 7.39 0.13
N LEU A 99 6.49 7.75 0.91
CA LEU A 99 5.48 8.71 0.48
C LEU A 99 6.08 10.10 0.30
N GLN A 100 6.95 10.53 1.22
CA GLN A 100 7.70 11.77 1.08
C GLN A 100 8.52 11.79 -0.22
N GLN A 101 9.26 10.69 -0.48
CA GLN A 101 10.06 10.57 -1.70
C GLN A 101 9.19 10.62 -2.96
N ALA A 102 8.04 9.93 -2.96
CA ALA A 102 7.10 9.94 -4.07
C ALA A 102 6.51 11.34 -4.33
N ILE A 103 6.14 12.07 -3.27
CA ILE A 103 5.66 13.46 -3.36
C ILE A 103 6.74 14.34 -4.00
N GLU A 104 7.99 14.26 -3.52
CA GLU A 104 9.09 15.06 -4.07
C GLU A 104 9.38 14.77 -5.55
N ILE A 105 9.31 13.49 -5.96
CA ILE A 105 9.50 13.09 -7.36
C ILE A 105 8.38 13.69 -8.21
N TYR A 106 7.14 13.60 -7.74
CA TYR A 106 5.96 14.09 -8.44
C TYR A 106 5.96 15.62 -8.58
N GLU A 107 6.30 16.35 -7.51
CA GLU A 107 6.41 17.81 -7.53
C GLU A 107 7.45 18.31 -8.54
N LYS A 108 8.62 17.65 -8.58
CA LYS A 108 9.70 18.01 -9.51
C LYS A 108 9.39 17.63 -10.95
N THR A 109 8.57 16.60 -11.16
CA THR A 109 8.25 16.08 -12.50
C THR A 109 6.76 15.81 -12.69
N PRO A 110 5.92 16.86 -12.83
CA PRO A 110 4.48 16.68 -13.01
C PRO A 110 4.17 15.98 -14.35
N LEU A 111 3.23 15.03 -14.33
CA LEU A 111 2.80 14.29 -15.53
C LEU A 111 2.25 15.21 -16.65
N MET A 112 1.77 16.41 -16.33
CA MET A 112 1.28 17.37 -17.33
C MET A 112 2.34 17.91 -18.29
N ASN A 113 3.63 17.81 -17.96
CA ASN A 113 4.71 18.13 -18.90
C ASN A 113 4.86 17.09 -20.04
N ILE A 114 4.06 16.01 -20.03
CA ILE A 114 4.13 14.85 -20.94
C ILE A 114 3.22 15.01 -22.18
N LEU A 115 2.33 16.01 -22.21
CA LEU A 115 1.42 16.24 -23.35
C LEU A 115 2.09 16.88 -24.58
N ASN A 116 3.36 17.29 -24.49
CA ASN A 116 4.12 17.71 -25.66
C ASN A 116 4.85 16.50 -26.25
N GLU A 117 4.38 16.13 -27.44
CA GLU A 117 4.78 14.98 -28.26
C GLU A 117 6.30 14.66 -28.19
N ASN A 118 6.61 13.38 -27.91
CA ASN A 118 7.92 12.71 -27.85
C ASN A 118 8.54 12.43 -26.46
N VAL A 119 7.81 12.60 -25.36
CA VAL A 119 8.37 12.35 -24.02
C VAL A 119 8.24 10.87 -23.64
N GLU A 120 9.38 10.19 -23.49
CA GLU A 120 9.49 8.96 -22.70
C GLU A 120 8.69 9.14 -21.40
N ILE A 121 7.66 8.30 -21.20
CA ILE A 121 6.90 8.29 -19.95
C ILE A 121 7.92 8.22 -18.82
N ASN A 122 8.01 9.26 -17.99
CA ASN A 122 8.92 9.26 -16.86
C ASN A 122 8.41 8.16 -15.89
N LEU A 123 9.05 7.00 -15.97
CA LEU A 123 8.68 5.80 -15.23
C LEU A 123 8.69 6.08 -13.72
N ASP A 124 9.66 6.87 -13.25
CA ASP A 124 9.79 7.24 -11.84
C ASP A 124 8.60 8.08 -11.36
N ALA A 125 8.14 9.05 -12.17
CA ALA A 125 6.97 9.86 -11.82
C ALA A 125 5.67 9.03 -11.80
N ARG A 126 5.58 8.02 -12.68
CA ARG A 126 4.42 7.11 -12.71
C ARG A 126 4.43 6.14 -11.54
N GLU A 127 5.58 5.56 -11.20
CA GLU A 127 5.74 4.71 -10.02
C GLU A 127 5.45 5.49 -8.73
N ALA A 128 5.92 6.75 -8.65
CA ALA A 128 5.58 7.66 -7.55
C ALA A 128 4.07 7.91 -7.43
N LEU A 129 3.38 8.17 -8.55
CA LEU A 129 1.92 8.33 -8.54
C LEU A 129 1.21 7.04 -8.09
N ASN A 130 1.57 5.89 -8.65
CA ASN A 130 1.01 4.61 -8.25
C ASN A 130 1.20 4.37 -6.74
N PHE A 131 2.38 4.71 -6.21
CA PHE A 131 2.65 4.62 -4.78
C PHE A 131 1.74 5.54 -3.96
N ILE A 132 1.59 6.80 -4.37
CA ILE A 132 0.70 7.78 -3.72
C ILE A 132 -0.75 7.27 -3.67
N GLU A 133 -1.29 6.83 -4.81
CA GLU A 133 -2.63 6.26 -4.91
C GLU A 133 -2.81 5.05 -3.98
N SER A 134 -1.79 4.20 -3.92
CA SER A 134 -1.80 3.03 -3.03
C SER A 134 -1.88 3.40 -1.56
N VAL A 135 -1.16 4.44 -1.13
CA VAL A 135 -1.19 4.88 0.27
C VAL A 135 -2.53 5.53 0.62
N ILE A 136 -3.11 6.32 -0.31
CA ILE A 136 -4.47 6.86 -0.15
C ILE A 136 -5.48 5.73 -0.01
N GLU A 137 -5.38 4.70 -0.84
CA GLU A 137 -6.27 3.54 -0.79
C GLU A 137 -6.10 2.75 0.52
N ILE A 138 -4.86 2.50 0.96
CA ILE A 138 -4.60 1.86 2.27
C ILE A 138 -5.25 2.65 3.40
N TYR A 139 -5.06 3.97 3.42
CA TYR A 139 -5.63 4.85 4.44
C TYR A 139 -7.16 4.79 4.44
N THR A 140 -7.77 4.85 3.26
CA THR A 140 -9.22 4.77 3.04
C THR A 140 -9.78 3.42 3.51
N GLN A 141 -9.14 2.32 3.11
CA GLN A 141 -9.53 0.97 3.50
C GLN A 141 -9.43 0.75 5.01
N ILE A 142 -8.40 1.28 5.67
CA ILE A 142 -8.30 1.23 7.14
C ILE A 142 -9.46 1.99 7.77
N PHE A 143 -9.80 3.18 7.28
CA PHE A 143 -10.90 3.97 7.83
C PHE A 143 -12.26 3.25 7.72
N PHE A 144 -12.52 2.55 6.60
CA PHE A 144 -13.77 1.83 6.39
C PHE A 144 -13.83 0.44 7.00
N LYS A 145 -12.74 -0.32 7.00
CA LYS A 145 -12.70 -1.74 7.40
C LYS A 145 -12.19 -1.96 8.82
N CYS A 146 -11.45 -1.02 9.40
CA CYS A 146 -10.90 -1.22 10.74
C CYS A 146 -12.01 -1.19 11.79
N ARG A 147 -12.15 -2.28 12.54
CA ARG A 147 -13.11 -2.39 13.66
C ARG A 147 -12.60 -1.75 14.94
N GLN A 148 -11.39 -1.18 14.92
CA GLN A 148 -10.73 -0.59 16.08
C GLN A 148 -10.56 0.92 15.91
N PRO A 149 -10.41 1.68 17.01
CA PRO A 149 -10.03 3.08 16.94
C PRO A 149 -8.79 3.23 16.07
N ILE A 150 -8.79 4.28 15.22
CA ILE A 150 -7.66 4.60 14.36
C ILE A 150 -6.41 4.68 15.23
N LYS A 151 -5.41 3.87 14.90
CA LYS A 151 -4.15 3.87 15.64
C LYS A 151 -3.43 5.18 15.44
N ASP A 152 -2.80 5.66 16.51
CA ASP A 152 -1.92 6.84 16.52
C ASP A 152 -0.90 6.79 15.38
N GLY A 153 -0.41 5.59 15.04
CA GLY A 153 0.52 5.38 13.94
C GLY A 153 -0.02 5.86 12.60
N ILE A 154 -1.28 5.53 12.24
CA ILE A 154 -1.88 5.83 10.93
C ILE A 154 -2.16 7.32 10.76
N ILE A 155 -2.42 8.04 11.85
CA ILE A 155 -2.58 9.50 11.84
C ILE A 155 -1.32 10.19 11.28
N ARG A 156 -0.14 9.56 11.39
CA ARG A 156 1.11 10.11 10.83
C ARG A 156 1.15 10.15 9.29
N LEU A 157 0.26 9.44 8.60
CA LEU A 157 0.10 9.57 7.14
C LEU A 157 -0.66 10.85 6.77
N PHE A 158 -1.47 11.39 7.68
CA PHE A 158 -2.37 12.51 7.39
C PHE A 158 -1.68 13.79 6.88
N PRO A 159 -0.54 14.25 7.46
CA PRO A 159 0.16 15.43 6.93
C PRO A 159 0.56 15.29 5.46
N TYR A 160 1.04 14.11 5.06
CA TYR A 160 1.43 13.82 3.69
C TYR A 160 0.22 13.79 2.75
N LEU A 161 -0.93 13.29 3.21
CA LEU A 161 -2.19 13.34 2.44
C LEU A 161 -2.65 14.78 2.17
N CYS A 162 -2.50 15.67 3.16
CA CYS A 162 -2.77 17.11 2.98
C CYS A 162 -1.76 17.76 2.03
N GLU A 163 -0.49 17.35 2.09
CA GLU A 163 0.55 17.83 1.18
C GLU A 163 0.23 17.44 -0.26
N ILE A 164 -0.18 16.19 -0.52
CA ILE A 164 -0.65 15.72 -1.83
C ILE A 164 -1.83 16.59 -2.33
N GLU A 165 -2.80 16.90 -1.47
CA GLU A 165 -3.91 17.79 -1.84
C GLU A 165 -3.42 19.20 -2.20
N SER A 166 -2.42 19.73 -1.48
CA SER A 166 -1.80 21.02 -1.78
C SER A 166 -1.07 21.00 -3.13
N VAL A 167 -0.26 19.96 -3.39
CA VAL A 167 0.38 19.73 -4.68
C VAL A 167 -0.65 19.58 -5.79
N ALA A 168 -1.79 18.94 -5.50
CA ALA A 168 -2.90 18.76 -6.42
C ALA A 168 -3.75 20.01 -6.68
N GLY A 169 -3.76 20.95 -5.74
CA GLY A 169 -4.37 22.26 -5.91
C GLY A 169 -3.50 23.23 -6.73
N ASN A 170 -2.18 23.05 -6.67
CA ASN A 170 -1.20 23.91 -7.34
C ASN A 170 -0.74 23.38 -8.71
N SER A 171 -0.85 22.08 -8.94
CA SER A 171 -0.59 21.41 -10.21
C SER A 171 -1.85 20.71 -10.71
N THR A 172 -1.97 20.45 -11.99
CA THR A 172 -3.17 19.93 -12.68
C THR A 172 -3.60 18.48 -12.29
N LEU A 173 -3.08 17.98 -11.17
CA LEU A 173 -3.27 16.67 -10.54
C LEU A 173 -4.74 16.30 -10.32
N LYS A 174 -5.63 17.29 -10.17
CA LYS A 174 -7.08 17.05 -10.01
C LYS A 174 -7.70 16.34 -11.21
N LYS A 175 -7.16 16.54 -12.42
CA LYS A 175 -7.57 15.81 -13.65
C LYS A 175 -6.93 14.43 -13.74
N ASP A 176 -5.71 14.27 -13.24
CA ASP A 176 -4.98 13.00 -13.31
C ASP A 176 -5.46 11.99 -12.25
N LEU A 177 -5.92 12.46 -11.08
CA LEU A 177 -6.61 11.64 -10.06
C LEU A 177 -8.09 11.36 -10.36
N THR A 178 -8.69 12.02 -11.36
CA THR A 178 -10.11 11.78 -11.76
C THR A 178 -10.26 10.96 -13.04
N ILE A 179 -9.16 10.52 -13.66
CA ILE A 179 -9.21 9.53 -14.74
C ILE A 179 -9.04 8.13 -14.12
N SER A 180 -10.11 7.67 -13.49
CA SER A 180 -10.34 6.26 -13.13
C SER A 180 -11.83 5.96 -13.20
#